data_AF-A0AAQ4NRJ1-F1
#
_entry.id   AF-A0AAQ4NRJ1-F1
#
_cell.length_a   1.000
_cell.length_b   1.000
_cell.length_c   1.000
_cell.angle_alpha   90.00
_cell.angle_beta   90.00
_cell.angle_gamma   90.00
#
_symmetry.space_group_name_H-M   'P 1'
#
loop_
_entity.id
_entity.type
_entity.pdbx_description
1 polymer ?
#
loop_
_entity_poly.entity_id
_entity_poly.type
_entity_poly.pdbx_seq_one_letter_code
_entity_poly.pdbx_strand_id
1 'polypeptide(L)'
;MASSDVARQPDNRVRPLSLAGHVGFDSLPDQLVNKSICQGFCFNILCIGETGIGKSTLMDTLFNTNFENFESSHFEPQVKLRAQTYDLQESNVRLRLTVVNTVGFGDQMNKQESYQPVVDYIDRQFESYLQEELKIKRSLHNYHDSRVHACLYFISPSGHSLKSLDLVTMKKLDSKVNIIPVIAKADTISKSELHKFKIKIMSELVSNGVQIYQFPLDDETVAKVNTTMNGHLPFAVVGSTEEVSVGNKMVKARQYPWGVVQVENESHCDFVKLREMLICVNMEDLREQTHTRHYELYRRCKLEEMGFKDTGPECKPVSRELATFSRTSYVCYSVTYEVM
;
A
#
# COMPACT_ATOMS: atom_id res chain seq x y z
N MET A 1 37.46 40.93 61.41
CA MET A 1 38.47 39.94 61.82
C MET A 1 37.88 38.56 61.62
N ALA A 2 38.71 37.63 61.15
CA ALA A 2 38.38 36.41 60.42
C ALA A 2 37.49 35.38 61.15
N SER A 3 36.70 34.64 60.37
CA SER A 3 36.15 33.29 60.65
C SER A 3 35.69 32.74 59.29
N SER A 4 36.47 31.91 58.60
CA SER A 4 36.59 30.45 58.73
C SER A 4 36.08 29.79 57.44
N ASP A 5 37.02 29.23 56.68
CA ASP A 5 36.80 28.38 55.52
C ASP A 5 35.79 27.26 55.82
N VAL A 6 34.74 27.19 55.01
CA VAL A 6 33.88 26.00 54.90
C VAL A 6 33.97 25.53 53.46
N ALA A 7 34.81 24.51 53.25
CA ALA A 7 34.89 23.76 52.02
C ALA A 7 33.50 23.19 51.66
N ARG A 8 32.90 23.68 50.57
CA ARG A 8 31.74 23.03 49.96
C ARG A 8 32.22 21.79 49.20
N GLN A 9 31.97 20.62 49.76
CA GLN A 9 32.05 19.35 49.05
C GLN A 9 31.12 19.39 47.82
N PRO A 10 31.55 18.93 46.64
CA PRO A 10 30.63 18.72 45.52
C PRO A 10 29.73 17.52 45.86
N ASP A 11 28.42 17.73 45.80
CA ASP A 11 27.40 16.71 46.00
C ASP A 11 27.61 15.55 45.02
N ASN A 12 28.05 14.40 45.52
CA ASN A 12 28.51 13.27 44.72
C ASN A 12 27.36 12.36 44.24
N ARG A 13 26.25 12.95 43.79
CA ARG A 13 25.06 12.23 43.29
C ARG A 13 24.66 12.59 41.85
N VAL A 14 25.58 13.09 41.05
CA VAL A 14 25.38 13.15 39.60
C VAL A 14 25.93 11.86 39.02
N ARG A 15 25.08 10.92 38.61
CA ARG A 15 25.53 9.81 37.76
C ARG A 15 26.04 10.45 36.46
N PRO A 16 27.33 10.33 36.11
CA PRO A 16 27.76 10.69 34.77
C PRO A 16 27.14 9.65 33.84
N LEU A 17 26.04 10.01 33.17
CA LEU A 17 25.61 9.28 31.99
C LEU A 17 26.71 9.51 30.96
N SER A 18 27.58 8.51 30.77
CA SER A 18 28.52 8.53 29.66
C SER A 18 27.70 8.62 28.38
N LEU A 19 27.82 9.74 27.66
CA LEU A 19 27.20 9.90 26.35
C LEU A 19 27.70 8.75 25.47
N ALA A 20 26.78 7.89 25.06
CA ALA A 20 27.06 6.82 24.12
C ALA A 20 27.27 7.45 22.73
N GLY A 21 28.47 7.98 22.49
CA GLY A 21 28.87 8.54 21.20
C GLY A 21 28.64 10.04 21.04
N HIS A 22 29.00 10.53 19.84
CA HIS A 22 28.89 11.92 19.42
C HIS A 22 27.41 12.28 19.22
N VAL A 23 26.91 13.25 19.98
CA VAL A 23 25.54 13.78 19.85
C VAL A 23 25.61 15.09 19.08
N GLY A 24 25.46 15.00 17.76
CA GLY A 24 25.42 16.13 16.82
C GLY A 24 24.18 16.07 15.94
N PHE A 25 23.87 17.15 15.22
CA PHE A 25 22.78 17.18 14.22
C PHE A 25 22.94 16.08 13.15
N ASP A 26 24.18 15.66 12.91
CA ASP A 26 24.54 14.55 12.01
C ASP A 26 23.96 13.20 12.45
N SER A 27 23.59 13.03 13.73
CA SER A 27 22.99 11.81 14.27
C SER A 27 21.45 11.82 14.27
N LEU A 28 20.81 12.94 13.90
CA LEU A 28 19.35 13.03 13.81
C LEU A 28 18.73 12.05 12.81
N PRO A 29 19.32 11.83 11.60
CA PRO A 29 18.82 10.83 10.67
C PRO A 29 18.83 9.43 11.32
N ASP A 30 19.94 9.05 11.97
CA ASP A 30 20.07 7.75 12.63
C ASP A 30 19.08 7.60 13.79
N GLN A 31 18.81 8.67 14.53
CA GLN A 31 17.80 8.68 15.59
C GLN A 31 16.38 8.51 15.06
N LEU A 32 16.05 9.17 13.94
CA LEU A 32 14.75 9.02 13.29
C LEU A 32 14.57 7.60 12.73
N VAL A 33 15.60 7.07 12.07
CA VAL A 33 15.60 5.68 11.57
C VAL A 33 15.42 4.70 12.73
N ASN A 34 16.21 4.82 13.80
CA ASN A 34 16.10 3.94 14.97
C ASN A 34 14.73 4.04 15.65
N LYS A 35 14.17 5.25 15.77
CA LYS A 35 12.83 5.45 16.32
C LYS A 35 11.76 4.79 15.46
N SER A 36 11.86 4.92 14.13
CA SER A 36 10.94 4.28 13.18
C SER A 36 11.05 2.76 13.23
N ILE A 37 12.26 2.21 13.34
CA ILE A 37 12.49 0.77 13.50
C ILE A 37 11.86 0.26 14.81
N CYS A 38 12.02 1.00 15.92
CA CYS A 38 11.43 0.63 17.20
C CYS A 38 9.89 0.70 17.21
N GLN A 39 9.30 1.67 16.50
CA GLN A 39 7.84 1.80 16.37
C GLN A 39 7.24 0.74 15.44
N GLY A 40 8.03 0.26 14.47
CA GLY A 40 7.58 -0.68 13.46
C GLY A 40 6.67 -0.04 12.41
N PHE A 41 6.41 -0.78 11.34
CA PHE A 41 5.59 -0.33 10.22
C PHE A 41 4.25 -1.05 10.20
N CYS A 42 3.20 -0.34 9.81
CA CYS A 42 1.88 -0.94 9.58
C CYS A 42 1.57 -0.86 8.11
N PHE A 43 1.19 -1.98 7.50
CA PHE A 43 0.82 -2.02 6.10
C PHE A 43 -0.46 -2.82 5.91
N ASN A 44 -1.46 -2.24 5.25
CA ASN A 44 -2.76 -2.85 5.09
C ASN A 44 -3.04 -2.99 3.59
N ILE A 45 -3.20 -4.23 3.13
CA ILE A 45 -3.43 -4.59 1.73
C ILE A 45 -4.85 -5.14 1.60
N LEU A 46 -5.62 -4.57 0.68
CA LEU A 46 -6.93 -5.06 0.29
C LEU A 46 -6.83 -5.86 -1.01
N CYS A 47 -7.32 -7.09 -1.01
CA CYS A 47 -7.34 -7.97 -2.17
C CYS A 47 -8.77 -8.13 -2.67
N ILE A 48 -9.04 -7.61 -3.87
CA ILE A 48 -10.35 -7.66 -4.52
C ILE A 48 -10.28 -8.55 -5.75
N GLY A 49 -11.22 -9.48 -5.89
CA GLY A 49 -11.38 -10.25 -7.11
C GLY A 49 -12.27 -11.47 -6.92
N GLU A 50 -12.57 -12.14 -8.02
CA GLU A 50 -13.50 -13.28 -8.04
C GLU A 50 -13.06 -14.43 -7.12
N THR A 51 -14.03 -15.23 -6.67
CA THR A 51 -13.75 -16.42 -5.86
C THR A 51 -12.94 -17.43 -6.68
N GLY A 52 -11.89 -18.00 -6.09
CA GLY A 52 -11.01 -18.96 -6.78
C GLY A 52 -9.99 -18.35 -7.76
N ILE A 53 -9.84 -17.02 -7.80
CA ILE A 53 -8.86 -16.36 -8.69
C ILE A 53 -7.39 -16.53 -8.25
N GLY A 54 -7.15 -16.90 -6.99
CA GLY A 54 -5.80 -17.10 -6.43
C GLY A 54 -5.29 -15.99 -5.50
N LYS A 55 -6.20 -15.24 -4.85
CA LYS A 55 -5.86 -14.14 -3.92
C LYS A 55 -4.98 -14.62 -2.75
N SER A 56 -5.47 -15.62 -2.02
CA SER A 56 -4.76 -16.22 -0.88
C SER A 56 -3.39 -16.78 -1.28
N THR A 57 -3.34 -17.55 -2.37
CA THR A 57 -2.08 -18.11 -2.89
C THR A 57 -1.07 -17.02 -3.26
N LEU A 58 -1.51 -15.90 -3.86
CA LEU A 58 -0.61 -14.79 -4.16
C LEU A 58 -0.06 -14.15 -2.88
N MET A 59 -0.90 -13.96 -1.86
CA MET A 59 -0.46 -13.42 -0.56
C MET A 59 0.56 -14.34 0.11
N ASP A 60 0.29 -15.64 0.15
CA ASP A 60 1.23 -16.64 0.71
C ASP A 60 2.57 -16.65 -0.05
N THR A 61 2.51 -16.44 -1.37
CA THR A 61 3.71 -16.36 -2.21
C THR A 61 4.47 -15.05 -1.97
N LEU A 62 3.79 -13.91 -1.84
CA LEU A 62 4.41 -12.59 -1.64
C LEU A 62 5.20 -12.53 -0.34
N PHE A 63 4.61 -12.99 0.77
CA PHE A 63 5.21 -12.91 2.10
C PHE A 63 5.96 -14.18 2.52
N ASN A 64 5.97 -15.21 1.67
CA ASN A 64 6.60 -16.50 1.95
C ASN A 64 6.13 -17.13 3.28
N THR A 65 4.86 -16.89 3.63
CA THR A 65 4.22 -17.37 4.84
C THR A 65 2.93 -18.08 4.46
N ASN A 66 2.64 -19.21 5.11
CA ASN A 66 1.34 -19.87 4.95
C ASN A 66 0.33 -19.18 5.87
N PHE A 67 -0.47 -18.29 5.30
CA PHE A 67 -1.58 -17.70 6.03
C PHE A 67 -2.70 -18.74 6.16
N GLU A 68 -3.25 -18.92 7.36
CA GLU A 68 -4.41 -19.78 7.58
C GLU A 68 -5.62 -19.21 6.82
N ASN A 69 -5.81 -19.70 5.59
CA ASN A 69 -6.88 -19.29 4.70
C ASN A 69 -7.90 -20.40 4.59
N PHE A 70 -9.14 -20.12 4.99
CA PHE A 70 -10.26 -21.02 4.74
C PHE A 70 -10.73 -20.84 3.29
N GLU A 71 -10.84 -21.95 2.55
CA GLU A 71 -11.44 -21.93 1.22
C GLU A 71 -12.84 -21.34 1.29
N SER A 72 -13.08 -20.36 0.40
CA SER A 72 -14.36 -19.67 0.31
C SER A 72 -15.32 -20.49 -0.53
N SER A 73 -16.53 -20.73 -0.04
CA SER A 73 -17.60 -21.32 -0.85
C SER A 73 -18.06 -20.33 -1.93
N HIS A 74 -18.39 -20.84 -3.11
CA HIS A 74 -18.99 -20.08 -4.21
C HIS A 74 -20.45 -19.67 -3.93
N PHE A 75 -21.06 -20.19 -2.86
CA PHE A 75 -22.48 -20.00 -2.54
C PHE A 75 -22.71 -18.96 -1.43
N GLU A 76 -21.83 -17.97 -1.29
CA GLU A 76 -22.02 -16.93 -0.29
C GLU A 76 -23.06 -15.90 -0.80
N PRO A 77 -24.14 -15.62 -0.05
CA PRO A 77 -25.21 -14.73 -0.51
C PRO A 77 -24.80 -13.26 -0.55
N GLN A 78 -23.73 -12.86 0.15
CA GLN A 78 -23.26 -11.48 0.24
C GLN A 78 -21.73 -11.39 0.19
N VAL A 79 -21.20 -10.28 -0.33
CA VAL A 79 -19.75 -10.01 -0.31
C VAL A 79 -19.35 -9.71 1.13
N LYS A 80 -18.39 -10.45 1.67
CA LYS A 80 -17.85 -10.25 3.02
C LYS A 80 -16.36 -9.98 2.93
N LEU A 81 -15.87 -9.11 3.81
CA LEU A 81 -14.44 -8.84 3.95
C LEU A 81 -13.91 -9.58 5.18
N ARG A 82 -12.80 -10.29 5.02
CA ARG A 82 -12.05 -10.94 6.10
C ARG A 82 -10.71 -10.26 6.23
N ALA A 83 -10.48 -9.59 7.35
CA ALA A 83 -9.20 -9.00 7.68
C ALA A 83 -8.40 -9.94 8.59
N GLN A 84 -7.15 -10.18 8.25
CA GLN A 84 -6.20 -10.97 9.04
C GLN A 84 -4.95 -10.14 9.25
N THR A 85 -4.52 -9.99 10.50
CA THR A 85 -3.32 -9.25 10.87
C THR A 85 -2.21 -10.21 11.24
N TYR A 86 -1.03 -9.97 10.67
CA TYR A 86 0.19 -10.75 10.83
C TYR A 86 1.31 -9.83 11.26
N ASP A 87 2.03 -10.23 12.31
CA ASP A 87 3.24 -9.54 12.74
C ASP A 87 4.44 -10.26 12.10
N LEU A 88 4.94 -9.68 11.02
CA LEU A 88 6.12 -10.14 10.31
C LEU A 88 7.35 -9.40 10.86
N GLN A 89 8.47 -10.10 10.95
CA GLN A 89 9.75 -9.50 11.32
C GLN A 89 10.79 -9.88 10.27
N GLU A 90 11.29 -8.88 9.56
CA GLU A 90 12.42 -9.04 8.66
C GLU A 90 13.63 -8.32 9.26
N SER A 91 14.67 -9.10 9.57
CA SER A 91 15.86 -8.62 10.28
C SER A 91 15.49 -7.94 11.63
N ASN A 92 15.70 -6.62 11.74
CA ASN A 92 15.38 -5.82 12.94
C ASN A 92 14.10 -4.97 12.78
N VAL A 93 13.42 -5.07 11.64
CA VAL A 93 12.23 -4.26 11.35
C VAL A 93 10.99 -5.11 11.58
N ARG A 94 10.09 -4.61 12.42
CA ARG A 94 8.77 -5.23 12.65
C ARG A 94 7.75 -4.61 11.71
N LEU A 95 7.10 -5.43 10.91
CA LEU A 95 6.03 -5.07 10.00
C LEU A 95 4.74 -5.75 10.46
N ARG A 96 3.77 -4.96 10.88
CA ARG A 96 2.41 -5.43 11.10
C ARG A 96 1.61 -5.31 9.81
N LEU A 97 1.43 -6.44 9.15
CA LEU A 97 0.71 -6.55 7.89
C LEU A 97 -0.75 -6.95 8.16
N THR A 98 -1.72 -6.15 7.70
CA THR A 98 -3.13 -6.59 7.65
C THR A 98 -3.52 -6.89 6.22
N VAL A 99 -3.87 -8.14 5.95
CA VAL A 99 -4.40 -8.57 4.65
C VAL A 99 -5.91 -8.65 4.76
N VAL A 100 -6.61 -7.92 3.89
CA VAL A 100 -8.06 -7.90 3.81
C VAL A 100 -8.48 -8.60 2.53
N ASN A 101 -9.13 -9.75 2.65
CA ASN A 101 -9.59 -10.56 1.54
C ASN A 101 -11.10 -10.38 1.33
N THR A 102 -11.52 -10.14 0.09
CA THR A 102 -12.94 -10.18 -0.28
C THR A 102 -13.39 -11.60 -0.59
N VAL A 103 -14.48 -12.03 0.04
CA VAL A 103 -15.14 -13.33 -0.16
C VAL A 103 -16.46 -13.12 -0.90
N GLY A 104 -16.76 -13.94 -1.91
CA GLY A 104 -18.03 -13.89 -2.64
C GLY A 104 -18.15 -12.74 -3.65
N PHE A 105 -17.03 -12.10 -4.01
CA PHE A 105 -17.04 -11.03 -5.01
C PHE A 105 -17.29 -11.61 -6.41
N GLY A 106 -18.35 -11.14 -7.08
CA GLY A 106 -18.70 -11.59 -8.44
C GLY A 106 -19.54 -12.87 -8.54
N ASP A 107 -19.79 -13.57 -7.43
CA ASP A 107 -20.59 -14.81 -7.38
C ASP A 107 -22.11 -14.55 -7.39
N GLN A 108 -22.53 -13.35 -6.99
CA GLN A 108 -23.94 -12.98 -6.93
C GLN A 108 -24.57 -12.78 -8.31
N MET A 109 -25.85 -13.14 -8.44
CA MET A 109 -26.63 -12.87 -9.65
C MET A 109 -26.82 -11.36 -9.87
N ASN A 110 -27.04 -10.59 -8.79
CA ASN A 110 -27.08 -9.14 -8.85
C ASN A 110 -25.69 -8.55 -8.54
N LYS A 111 -25.03 -8.04 -9.58
CA LYS A 111 -23.65 -7.54 -9.51
C LYS A 111 -23.56 -6.02 -9.36
N GLN A 112 -24.69 -5.31 -9.32
CA GLN A 112 -24.71 -3.85 -9.36
C GLN A 112 -24.15 -3.21 -8.08
N GLU A 113 -24.30 -3.87 -6.93
CA GLU A 113 -23.93 -3.34 -5.62
C GLU A 113 -22.80 -4.13 -4.93
N SER A 114 -22.11 -5.01 -5.67
CA SER A 114 -21.05 -5.85 -5.09
C SER A 114 -19.86 -5.05 -4.52
N TYR A 115 -19.70 -3.78 -4.92
CA TYR A 115 -18.67 -2.88 -4.39
C TYR A 115 -19.05 -2.22 -3.06
N GLN A 116 -20.34 -2.20 -2.67
CA GLN A 116 -20.78 -1.48 -1.46
C GLN A 116 -20.10 -1.99 -0.18
N PRO A 117 -20.04 -3.30 0.10
CA PRO A 117 -19.39 -3.78 1.34
C PRO A 117 -17.90 -3.43 1.39
N VAL A 118 -17.24 -3.35 0.23
CA VAL A 118 -15.82 -2.98 0.13
C VAL A 118 -15.64 -1.50 0.44
N VAL A 119 -16.47 -0.65 -0.15
CA VAL A 119 -16.47 0.79 0.11
C VAL A 119 -16.79 1.08 1.57
N ASP A 120 -17.82 0.44 2.13
CA ASP A 120 -18.24 0.60 3.52
C ASP A 120 -17.12 0.19 4.48
N TYR A 121 -16.36 -0.86 4.16
CA TYR A 121 -15.22 -1.26 4.95
C TYR A 121 -14.13 -0.19 4.95
N ILE A 122 -13.78 0.36 3.79
CA ILE A 122 -12.76 1.41 3.65
C ILE A 122 -13.19 2.68 4.40
N ASP A 123 -14.44 3.13 4.20
CA ASP A 123 -14.98 4.30 4.86
C ASP A 123 -15.03 4.12 6.38
N ARG A 124 -15.35 2.92 6.86
CA ARG A 124 -15.28 2.58 8.29
C ARG A 124 -13.86 2.69 8.86
N GLN A 125 -12.82 2.34 8.08
CA GLN A 125 -11.43 2.51 8.53
C GLN A 125 -11.06 4.00 8.61
N PHE A 126 -11.47 4.79 7.60
CA PHE A 126 -11.25 6.23 7.61
C PHE A 126 -12.00 6.92 8.76
N GLU A 127 -13.24 6.50 9.03
CA GLU A 127 -14.02 7.00 10.17
C GLU A 127 -13.34 6.67 11.50
N SER A 128 -12.87 5.43 11.68
CA SER A 128 -12.15 5.04 12.90
C SER A 128 -10.92 5.92 13.16
N TYR A 129 -10.18 6.25 12.09
CA TYR A 129 -9.02 7.14 12.19
C TYR A 129 -9.42 8.59 12.47
N LEU A 130 -10.47 9.11 11.81
CA LEU A 130 -11.00 10.46 12.05
C LEU A 130 -11.50 10.63 13.49
N GLN A 131 -12.21 9.64 14.03
CA GLN A 131 -12.68 9.65 15.41
C GLN A 131 -11.52 9.73 16.41
N GLU A 132 -10.39 9.09 16.13
CA GLU A 132 -9.19 9.23 16.95
C GLU A 132 -8.57 10.64 16.85
N GLU A 133 -8.55 11.23 15.65
CA GLU A 133 -8.07 12.60 15.45
C GLU A 133 -8.92 13.64 16.20
N LEU A 134 -10.23 13.44 16.26
CA LEU A 134 -11.18 14.32 16.94
C LEU A 134 -11.14 14.22 18.47
N LYS A 135 -10.51 13.20 19.05
CA LYS A 135 -10.37 13.08 20.51
C LYS A 135 -9.54 14.24 21.08
N ILE A 136 -9.88 14.66 22.30
CA ILE A 136 -9.15 15.74 23.02
C ILE A 136 -7.76 15.26 23.47
N LYS A 137 -7.67 14.03 24.00
CA LYS A 137 -6.39 13.37 24.32
C LYS A 137 -5.99 12.44 23.19
N ARG A 138 -5.21 12.96 22.24
CA ARG A 138 -4.79 12.24 21.04
C ARG A 138 -3.56 11.39 21.32
N SER A 139 -3.62 10.10 21.02
CA SER A 139 -2.45 9.22 21.02
C SER A 139 -2.13 8.71 19.62
N LEU A 140 -1.97 9.63 18.65
CA LEU A 140 -1.70 9.30 17.24
C LEU A 140 -0.45 8.43 17.04
N HIS A 141 0.56 8.61 17.89
CA HIS A 141 1.83 7.86 17.82
C HIS A 141 1.70 6.40 18.27
N ASN A 142 0.68 6.07 19.08
CA ASN A 142 0.40 4.70 19.52
C ASN A 142 -0.83 4.11 18.82
N TYR A 143 -1.56 4.91 18.04
CA TYR A 143 -2.74 4.46 17.34
C TYR A 143 -2.35 3.50 16.22
N HIS A 144 -3.14 2.44 16.07
CA HIS A 144 -2.93 1.46 15.03
C HIS A 144 -3.65 1.91 13.77
N ASP A 145 -2.88 2.23 12.73
CA ASP A 145 -3.44 2.62 11.46
C ASP A 145 -4.09 1.40 10.78
N SER A 146 -5.42 1.40 10.68
CA SER A 146 -6.20 0.37 10.00
C SER A 146 -6.61 0.75 8.58
N ARG A 147 -6.19 1.91 8.07
CA ARG A 147 -6.54 2.41 6.73
C ARG A 147 -5.91 1.54 5.65
N VAL A 148 -6.62 1.30 4.56
CA VAL A 148 -6.11 0.51 3.44
C VAL A 148 -5.08 1.33 2.66
N HIS A 149 -3.84 0.85 2.58
CA HIS A 149 -2.76 1.55 1.88
C HIS A 149 -2.69 1.16 0.40
N ALA A 150 -2.93 -0.12 0.09
CA ALA A 150 -2.88 -0.65 -1.26
C ALA A 150 -4.07 -1.57 -1.54
N CYS A 151 -4.65 -1.46 -2.73
CA CYS A 151 -5.71 -2.32 -3.20
C CYS A 151 -5.23 -3.12 -4.42
N LEU A 152 -4.96 -4.41 -4.24
CA LEU A 152 -4.68 -5.32 -5.35
C LEU A 152 -6.00 -5.75 -5.99
N TYR A 153 -6.20 -5.33 -7.23
CA TYR A 153 -7.37 -5.70 -8.01
C TYR A 153 -7.03 -6.86 -8.96
N PHE A 154 -7.56 -8.04 -8.68
CA PHE A 154 -7.32 -9.25 -9.46
C PHE A 154 -8.28 -9.32 -10.64
N ILE A 155 -7.73 -9.17 -11.84
CA ILE A 155 -8.44 -9.29 -13.10
C ILE A 155 -8.37 -10.75 -13.56
N SER A 156 -9.53 -11.32 -13.91
CA SER A 156 -9.59 -12.68 -14.46
C SER A 156 -8.91 -12.76 -15.84
N PRO A 157 -8.10 -13.79 -16.11
CA PRO A 157 -7.39 -13.95 -17.38
C PRO A 157 -8.33 -14.42 -18.51
N SER A 158 -9.26 -13.56 -18.94
CA SER A 158 -10.22 -13.87 -20.00
C SER A 158 -9.64 -13.73 -21.41
N GLY A 159 -8.52 -13.00 -21.58
CA GLY A 159 -7.90 -12.71 -22.87
C GLY A 159 -8.68 -11.73 -23.76
N HIS A 160 -9.82 -11.21 -23.27
CA HIS A 160 -10.68 -10.28 -24.00
C HIS A 160 -10.60 -8.87 -23.41
N SER A 161 -11.68 -8.35 -22.84
CA SER A 161 -11.79 -7.02 -22.20
C SER A 161 -11.97 -7.15 -20.69
N LEU A 162 -11.89 -6.02 -19.97
CA LEU A 162 -12.34 -5.94 -18.58
C LEU A 162 -13.82 -6.28 -18.49
N LYS A 163 -14.21 -6.90 -17.37
CA LYS A 163 -15.63 -7.11 -17.07
C LYS A 163 -16.26 -5.78 -16.70
N SER A 164 -17.53 -5.60 -17.03
CA SER A 164 -18.29 -4.41 -16.63
C SER A 164 -18.32 -4.22 -15.11
N LEU A 165 -18.39 -5.33 -14.35
CA LEU A 165 -18.27 -5.32 -12.90
C LEU A 165 -16.94 -4.70 -12.42
N ASP A 166 -15.83 -5.05 -13.07
CA ASP A 166 -14.51 -4.55 -12.69
C ASP A 166 -14.41 -3.06 -12.90
N LEU A 167 -14.91 -2.59 -14.04
CA LEU A 167 -14.90 -1.19 -14.42
C LEU A 167 -15.73 -0.33 -13.45
N VAL A 168 -16.96 -0.76 -13.11
CA VAL A 168 -17.81 -0.07 -12.14
C VAL A 168 -17.16 -0.05 -10.75
N THR A 169 -16.58 -1.17 -10.32
CA THR A 169 -15.97 -1.29 -8.99
C THR A 169 -14.73 -0.42 -8.87
N MET A 170 -13.81 -0.48 -9.84
CA MET A 170 -12.61 0.36 -9.86
C MET A 170 -12.97 1.85 -9.90
N LYS A 171 -13.99 2.24 -10.66
CA LYS A 171 -14.45 3.64 -10.72
C LYS A 171 -15.03 4.17 -9.41
N LYS A 172 -15.46 3.30 -8.50
CA LYS A 172 -15.94 3.70 -7.16
C LYS A 172 -14.83 3.69 -6.11
N LEU A 173 -13.76 2.94 -6.37
CA LEU A 173 -12.63 2.77 -5.47
C LEU A 173 -11.47 3.73 -5.76
N ASP A 174 -11.36 4.26 -6.99
CA ASP A 174 -10.26 5.12 -7.45
C ASP A 174 -10.07 6.38 -6.59
N SER A 175 -11.15 6.94 -6.05
CA SER A 175 -11.09 8.10 -5.15
C SER A 175 -10.70 7.74 -3.71
N LYS A 176 -10.78 6.46 -3.32
CA LYS A 176 -10.64 6.01 -1.92
C LYS A 176 -9.37 5.22 -1.62
N VAL A 177 -8.83 4.49 -2.58
CA VAL A 177 -7.66 3.62 -2.38
C VAL A 177 -6.74 3.62 -3.59
N ASN A 178 -5.46 3.33 -3.33
CA ASN A 178 -4.47 3.13 -4.38
C ASN A 178 -4.71 1.77 -5.07
N ILE A 179 -5.32 1.80 -6.26
CA ILE A 179 -5.63 0.58 -7.02
C ILE A 179 -4.43 0.14 -7.85
N ILE A 180 -4.03 -1.12 -7.66
CA ILE A 180 -2.99 -1.79 -8.43
C ILE A 180 -3.64 -2.94 -9.20
N PRO A 181 -3.82 -2.81 -10.53
CA PRO A 181 -4.43 -3.87 -11.33
C PRO A 181 -3.42 -5.01 -11.57
N VAL A 182 -3.86 -6.23 -11.28
CA VAL A 182 -3.07 -7.46 -11.37
C VAL A 182 -3.84 -8.49 -12.17
N ILE A 183 -3.25 -9.00 -13.25
CA ILE A 183 -3.78 -10.13 -14.00
C ILE A 183 -3.39 -11.41 -13.26
N ALA A 184 -4.40 -12.12 -12.76
CA ALA A 184 -4.20 -13.36 -12.03
C ALA A 184 -4.08 -14.55 -12.97
N LYS A 185 -3.47 -15.65 -12.50
CA LYS A 185 -3.26 -16.90 -13.25
C LYS A 185 -2.73 -16.61 -14.67
N ALA A 186 -1.69 -15.78 -14.76
CA ALA A 186 -1.11 -15.36 -16.03
C ALA A 186 -0.54 -16.54 -16.86
N ASP A 187 -0.30 -17.68 -16.21
CA ASP A 187 0.10 -18.95 -16.80
C ASP A 187 -0.96 -19.56 -17.75
N THR A 188 -2.21 -19.09 -17.72
CA THR A 188 -3.26 -19.54 -18.65
C THR A 188 -3.27 -18.79 -19.98
N ILE A 189 -2.51 -17.70 -20.13
CA ILE A 189 -2.51 -16.84 -21.32
C ILE A 189 -1.15 -16.94 -22.02
N SER A 190 -1.13 -17.02 -23.35
CA SER A 190 0.12 -16.96 -24.10
C SER A 190 0.77 -15.57 -24.05
N LYS A 191 2.10 -15.46 -24.19
CA LYS A 191 2.81 -14.16 -24.13
C LYS A 191 2.28 -13.14 -25.15
N SER A 192 1.91 -13.59 -26.36
CA SER A 192 1.34 -12.74 -27.41
C SER A 192 -0.06 -12.22 -27.07
N GLU A 193 -0.90 -13.07 -26.45
CA GLU A 193 -2.24 -12.67 -26.01
C GLU A 193 -2.17 -11.76 -24.79
N LEU A 194 -1.26 -12.04 -23.86
CA LEU A 194 -1.03 -11.23 -22.67
C LEU A 194 -0.66 -9.80 -23.06
N HIS A 195 0.21 -9.61 -24.04
CA HIS A 195 0.56 -8.27 -24.52
C HIS A 195 -0.66 -7.52 -25.07
N LYS A 196 -1.48 -8.16 -25.91
CA LYS A 196 -2.71 -7.56 -26.44
C LYS A 196 -3.70 -7.25 -25.32
N PHE A 197 -3.82 -8.15 -24.35
CA PHE A 197 -4.71 -8.01 -23.20
C PHE A 197 -4.30 -6.84 -22.30
N LYS A 198 -3.00 -6.68 -21.99
CA LYS A 198 -2.49 -5.53 -21.22
C LYS A 198 -2.83 -4.19 -21.89
N ILE A 199 -2.58 -4.07 -23.21
CA ILE A 199 -2.92 -2.85 -23.96
C ILE A 199 -4.42 -2.56 -23.87
N LYS A 200 -5.26 -3.58 -24.05
CA LYS A 200 -6.70 -3.42 -24.03
C LYS A 200 -7.23 -2.97 -22.67
N ILE A 201 -6.75 -3.60 -21.58
CA ILE A 201 -7.08 -3.21 -20.21
C ILE A 201 -6.71 -1.74 -19.98
N MET A 202 -5.49 -1.35 -20.33
CA MET A 202 -5.02 0.03 -20.13
C MET A 202 -5.84 1.03 -20.94
N SER A 203 -6.17 0.70 -22.19
CA SER A 203 -7.05 1.52 -23.03
C SER A 203 -8.44 1.69 -22.41
N GLU A 204 -9.04 0.62 -21.90
CA GLU A 204 -10.36 0.65 -21.27
C GLU A 204 -10.35 1.46 -19.96
N LEU A 205 -9.31 1.35 -19.14
CA LEU A 205 -9.16 2.15 -17.92
C LEU A 205 -9.08 3.64 -18.23
N VAL A 206 -8.29 4.02 -19.24
CA VAL A 206 -8.12 5.42 -19.68
C VAL A 206 -9.41 5.96 -20.28
N SER A 207 -10.10 5.20 -21.15
CA SER A 207 -11.37 5.63 -21.75
C SER A 207 -12.48 5.88 -20.73
N ASN A 208 -12.46 5.18 -19.60
CA ASN A 208 -13.43 5.35 -18.51
C ASN A 208 -12.94 6.31 -17.40
N GLY A 209 -11.72 6.84 -17.55
CA GLY A 209 -11.10 7.77 -16.61
C GLY A 209 -10.93 7.18 -15.20
N VAL A 210 -10.61 5.89 -15.10
CA VAL A 210 -10.31 5.23 -13.82
C VAL A 210 -8.89 5.61 -13.42
N GLN A 211 -8.73 6.19 -12.22
CA GLN A 211 -7.41 6.54 -11.71
C GLN A 211 -6.79 5.32 -11.01
N ILE A 212 -5.80 4.70 -11.66
CA ILE A 212 -4.95 3.69 -11.04
C ILE A 212 -3.76 4.35 -10.37
N TYR A 213 -3.14 3.63 -9.42
CA TYR A 213 -1.90 4.06 -8.81
C TYR A 213 -0.78 4.10 -9.87
N GLN A 214 -0.07 5.23 -9.93
CA GLN A 214 1.09 5.45 -10.79
C GLN A 214 2.25 5.84 -9.90
N PHE A 215 3.43 5.29 -10.18
CA PHE A 215 4.61 5.63 -9.39
C PHE A 215 4.97 7.10 -9.56
N PRO A 216 5.31 7.80 -8.46
CA PRO A 216 5.87 9.14 -8.55
C PRO A 216 7.18 9.10 -9.34
N LEU A 217 7.37 10.09 -10.20
CA LEU A 217 8.59 10.29 -10.99
C LEU A 217 9.43 11.45 -10.46
N ASP A 218 9.07 11.97 -9.28
CA ASP A 218 9.62 13.21 -8.74
C ASP A 218 11.07 13.08 -8.27
N ASP A 219 11.49 11.88 -7.88
CA ASP A 219 12.87 11.58 -7.48
C ASP A 219 13.66 11.00 -8.66
N GLU A 220 14.66 11.75 -9.12
CA GLU A 220 15.52 11.40 -10.28
C GLU A 220 16.25 10.06 -10.09
N THR A 221 16.52 9.63 -8.86
CA THR A 221 17.23 8.39 -8.57
C THR A 221 16.38 7.15 -8.82
N VAL A 222 15.08 7.23 -8.52
CA VAL A 222 14.10 6.14 -8.68
C VAL A 222 13.22 6.31 -9.92
N ALA A 223 13.23 7.47 -10.57
CA ALA A 223 12.40 7.78 -11.75
C ALA A 223 12.58 6.77 -12.90
N LYS A 224 13.82 6.30 -13.14
CA LYS A 224 14.11 5.31 -14.20
C LYS A 224 13.47 3.94 -13.90
N VAL A 225 13.55 3.50 -12.64
CA VAL A 225 12.95 2.24 -12.19
C VAL A 225 11.42 2.37 -12.22
N ASN A 226 10.89 3.48 -11.70
CA ASN A 226 9.46 3.76 -11.63
C ASN A 226 8.80 3.86 -13.01
N THR A 227 9.48 4.48 -13.98
CA THR A 227 9.01 4.52 -15.38
C THR A 227 8.91 3.10 -15.96
N THR A 228 9.92 2.27 -15.69
CA THR A 228 9.92 0.87 -16.14
C THR A 228 8.79 0.08 -15.48
N MET A 229 8.57 0.27 -14.17
CA MET A 229 7.49 -0.40 -13.43
C MET A 229 6.10 0.01 -13.91
N ASN A 230 5.89 1.31 -14.18
CA ASN A 230 4.64 1.82 -14.77
C ASN A 230 4.36 1.18 -16.14
N GLY A 231 5.39 0.91 -16.95
CA GLY A 231 5.25 0.24 -18.25
C GLY A 231 4.83 -1.24 -18.17
N HIS A 232 4.96 -1.88 -17.01
CA HIS A 232 4.56 -3.28 -16.81
C HIS A 232 3.13 -3.46 -16.31
N LEU A 233 2.46 -2.37 -15.92
CA LEU A 233 1.07 -2.38 -15.48
C LEU A 233 0.12 -2.74 -16.65
N PRO A 234 -0.89 -3.58 -16.41
CA PRO A 234 -1.14 -4.38 -15.20
C PRO A 234 -0.16 -5.56 -15.05
N PHE A 235 0.24 -5.88 -13.81
CA PHE A 235 1.20 -6.97 -13.53
C PHE A 235 0.58 -8.33 -13.82
N ALA A 236 1.30 -9.19 -14.56
CA ALA A 236 0.85 -10.54 -14.86
C ALA A 236 1.49 -11.53 -13.88
N VAL A 237 0.71 -12.05 -12.94
CA VAL A 237 1.25 -12.84 -11.81
C VAL A 237 0.78 -14.28 -11.81
N VAL A 238 1.63 -15.11 -11.23
CA VAL A 238 1.38 -16.52 -10.95
C VAL A 238 1.76 -16.73 -9.49
N GLY A 239 0.89 -17.34 -8.69
CA GLY A 239 1.17 -17.70 -7.30
C GLY A 239 1.32 -19.22 -7.17
N SER A 240 2.24 -19.67 -6.32
CA SER A 240 2.38 -21.08 -5.95
C SER A 240 2.93 -21.21 -4.53
N THR A 241 2.34 -22.13 -3.76
CA THR A 241 2.85 -22.56 -2.45
C THR A 241 3.74 -23.80 -2.56
N GLU A 242 3.70 -24.49 -3.71
CA GLU A 242 4.47 -25.70 -3.95
C GLU A 242 5.89 -25.37 -4.40
N GLU A 243 6.86 -26.05 -3.80
CA GLU A 243 8.27 -25.96 -4.17
C GLU A 243 8.66 -27.17 -5.03
N VAL A 244 9.22 -26.89 -6.19
CA VAL A 244 9.69 -27.91 -7.14
C VAL A 244 11.19 -27.75 -7.31
N SER A 245 11.92 -28.87 -7.29
CA SER A 245 13.35 -28.87 -7.59
C SER A 245 13.55 -28.70 -9.11
N VAL A 246 14.06 -27.54 -9.52
CA VAL A 246 14.47 -27.30 -10.91
C VAL A 246 15.99 -27.14 -10.93
N GLY A 247 16.69 -28.21 -11.34
CA GLY A 247 18.16 -28.28 -11.27
C GLY A 247 18.63 -28.52 -9.83
N ASN A 248 19.47 -27.62 -9.30
CA ASN A 248 20.02 -27.69 -7.92
C ASN A 248 19.35 -26.74 -6.93
N LYS A 249 18.25 -26.08 -7.30
CA LYS A 249 17.55 -25.12 -6.44
C LYS A 249 16.09 -25.51 -6.27
N MET A 250 15.62 -25.44 -5.02
CA MET A 250 14.19 -25.49 -4.70
C MET A 250 13.59 -24.13 -5.02
N VAL A 251 12.62 -24.10 -5.92
CA VAL A 251 11.95 -22.86 -6.34
C VAL A 251 10.44 -23.04 -6.29
N LYS A 252 9.72 -21.99 -5.89
CA LYS A 252 8.27 -21.98 -5.95
C LYS A 252 7.82 -22.01 -7.40
N ALA A 253 7.08 -23.05 -7.75
CA ALA A 253 6.68 -23.27 -9.13
C ALA A 253 5.34 -24.00 -9.22
N ARG A 254 4.69 -23.89 -10.38
CA ARG A 254 3.51 -24.71 -10.72
C ARG A 254 3.94 -25.78 -11.71
N GLN A 255 3.73 -27.03 -11.35
CA GLN A 255 4.04 -28.16 -12.21
C GLN A 255 2.84 -28.54 -13.09
N TYR A 256 3.05 -28.54 -14.39
CA TYR A 256 2.10 -29.03 -15.39
C TYR A 256 2.68 -30.25 -16.11
N PRO A 257 1.84 -31.08 -16.75
CA PRO A 257 2.31 -32.21 -17.56
C PRO A 257 3.28 -31.81 -18.68
N TRP A 258 3.17 -30.57 -19.19
CA TRP A 258 3.99 -30.04 -20.28
C TRP A 258 5.18 -29.18 -19.83
N GLY A 259 5.33 -28.90 -18.53
CA GLY A 259 6.43 -28.07 -18.05
C GLY A 259 6.21 -27.47 -16.67
N VAL A 260 7.21 -26.73 -16.20
CA VAL A 260 7.21 -26.12 -14.85
C VAL A 260 7.26 -24.60 -14.99
N VAL A 261 6.26 -23.92 -14.41
CA VAL A 261 6.20 -22.45 -14.38
C VAL A 261 6.79 -21.97 -13.07
N GLN A 262 8.04 -21.50 -13.12
CA GLN A 262 8.70 -20.83 -12.00
C GLN A 262 8.08 -19.47 -11.70
N VAL A 263 7.77 -19.19 -10.44
CA VAL A 263 7.13 -17.93 -10.01
C VAL A 263 8.12 -16.78 -9.87
N GLU A 264 9.36 -17.05 -9.49
CA GLU A 264 10.39 -16.00 -9.33
C GLU A 264 11.16 -15.70 -10.61
N ASN A 265 10.73 -16.25 -11.75
CA ASN A 265 11.38 -16.05 -13.03
C ASN A 265 10.69 -14.95 -13.85
N GLU A 266 11.38 -13.84 -14.07
CA GLU A 266 10.86 -12.68 -14.82
C GLU A 266 10.46 -12.99 -16.27
N SER A 267 11.02 -14.06 -16.86
CA SER A 267 10.66 -14.48 -18.22
C SER A 267 9.31 -15.19 -18.27
N HIS A 268 8.80 -15.66 -17.13
CA HIS A 268 7.53 -16.38 -16.99
C HIS A 268 6.43 -15.48 -16.46
N CYS A 269 6.70 -14.67 -15.44
CA CYS A 269 5.71 -13.76 -14.86
C CYS A 269 6.36 -12.50 -14.26
N ASP A 270 5.53 -11.47 -14.07
CA ASP A 270 5.94 -10.18 -13.48
C ASP A 270 5.84 -10.20 -11.94
N PHE A 271 5.90 -11.37 -11.31
CA PHE A 271 5.74 -11.50 -9.86
C PHE A 271 6.84 -10.79 -9.07
N VAL A 272 8.10 -10.90 -9.53
CA VAL A 272 9.25 -10.22 -8.92
C VAL A 272 9.03 -8.71 -8.90
N LYS A 273 8.57 -8.15 -10.04
CA LYS A 273 8.25 -6.72 -10.17
C LYS A 273 7.13 -6.29 -9.22
N LEU A 274 6.08 -7.11 -9.06
CA LEU A 274 5.02 -6.84 -8.08
C LEU A 274 5.55 -6.87 -6.64
N ARG A 275 6.44 -7.81 -6.32
CA ARG A 275 7.03 -7.92 -4.97
C ARG A 275 7.90 -6.69 -4.66
N GLU A 276 8.78 -6.30 -5.58
CA GLU A 276 9.61 -5.09 -5.45
C GLU A 276 8.74 -3.82 -5.30
N MET A 277 7.65 -3.76 -6.07
CA MET A 277 6.69 -2.67 -6.06
C MET A 277 6.02 -2.48 -4.69
N LEU A 278 5.58 -3.56 -4.05
CA LEU A 278 4.85 -3.51 -2.78
C LEU A 278 5.75 -3.41 -1.56
N ILE A 279 6.90 -4.10 -1.55
CA ILE A 279 7.69 -4.33 -0.34
C ILE A 279 8.93 -3.43 -0.29
N CYS A 280 9.65 -3.27 -1.40
CA CYS A 280 11.00 -2.71 -1.36
C CYS A 280 11.06 -1.19 -1.52
N VAL A 281 10.18 -0.60 -2.35
CA VAL A 281 10.34 0.80 -2.79
C VAL A 281 9.20 1.71 -2.33
N ASN A 282 7.95 1.23 -2.33
CA ASN A 282 6.79 2.13 -2.33
C ASN A 282 5.84 1.99 -1.14
N MET A 283 6.20 1.22 -0.11
CA MET A 283 5.31 1.04 1.05
C MET A 283 5.02 2.38 1.75
N GLU A 284 6.04 3.24 1.85
CA GLU A 284 5.90 4.57 2.44
C GLU A 284 5.10 5.51 1.53
N ASP A 285 5.39 5.54 0.22
CA ASP A 285 4.64 6.36 -0.74
C ASP A 285 3.15 5.97 -0.79
N LEU A 286 2.83 4.67 -0.81
CA LEU A 286 1.44 4.20 -0.76
C LEU A 286 0.72 4.68 0.52
N ARG A 287 1.42 4.65 1.66
CA ARG A 287 0.88 5.15 2.93
C ARG A 287 0.69 6.66 2.91
N GLU A 288 1.66 7.39 2.36
CA GLU A 288 1.60 8.85 2.23
C GLU A 288 0.47 9.28 1.29
N GLN A 289 0.31 8.65 0.13
CA GLN A 289 -0.81 8.92 -0.78
C GLN A 289 -2.16 8.60 -0.14
N THR A 290 -2.27 7.49 0.62
CA THR A 290 -3.49 7.20 1.38
C THR A 290 -3.80 8.29 2.39
N HIS A 291 -2.81 8.84 3.08
CA HIS A 291 -3.03 9.90 4.06
C HIS A 291 -3.34 11.26 3.41
N THR A 292 -2.51 11.71 2.48
CA THR A 292 -2.56 13.06 1.89
C THR A 292 -3.69 13.25 0.88
N ARG A 293 -4.06 12.19 0.15
CA ARG A 293 -5.08 12.26 -0.91
C ARG A 293 -6.38 11.62 -0.47
N HIS A 294 -6.37 10.31 -0.22
CA HIS A 294 -7.61 9.56 -0.03
C HIS A 294 -8.30 9.90 1.31
N TYR A 295 -7.53 9.90 2.39
CA TYR A 295 -8.03 10.22 3.71
C TYR A 295 -8.43 11.70 3.83
N GLU A 296 -7.63 12.64 3.31
CA GLU A 296 -8.01 14.07 3.31
C GLU A 296 -9.29 14.36 2.52
N LEU A 297 -9.49 13.69 1.38
CA LEU A 297 -10.75 13.78 0.63
C LEU A 297 -11.94 13.31 1.47
N TYR A 298 -11.82 12.18 2.16
CA TYR A 298 -12.86 11.66 3.06
C TYR A 298 -13.10 12.62 4.24
N ARG A 299 -12.00 13.07 4.89
CA ARG A 299 -12.01 13.98 6.03
C ARG A 299 -12.70 15.29 5.70
N ARG A 300 -12.40 15.90 4.55
CA ARG A 300 -13.06 17.13 4.08
C ARG A 300 -14.57 16.93 3.96
N CYS A 301 -15.00 15.88 3.26
CA CYS A 301 -16.42 15.58 3.09
C CYS A 301 -17.13 15.37 4.45
N LYS A 302 -16.50 14.65 5.38
CA LYS A 302 -17.08 14.38 6.70
C LYS A 302 -17.16 15.63 7.58
N LEU A 303 -16.14 16.47 7.57
CA LEU A 303 -16.14 17.72 8.35
C LEU A 303 -17.19 18.70 7.82
N GLU A 304 -17.36 18.79 6.50
CA GLU A 304 -18.43 19.56 5.88
C GLU A 304 -19.83 19.04 6.28
N GLU A 305 -20.02 17.72 6.31
CA GLU A 305 -21.26 17.07 6.81
C GLU A 305 -21.52 17.34 8.29
N MET A 306 -20.48 17.37 9.12
CA MET A 306 -20.56 17.69 10.56
C MET A 306 -20.83 19.19 10.83
N GLY A 307 -20.92 20.03 9.78
CA GLY A 307 -21.26 21.43 9.90
C GLY A 307 -20.07 22.37 10.09
N PHE A 308 -18.83 21.88 9.96
CA PHE A 308 -17.65 22.73 9.83
C PHE A 308 -17.56 23.26 8.39
N LYS A 309 -18.52 24.11 8.02
CA LYS A 309 -18.39 24.89 6.79
C LYS A 309 -17.49 26.07 7.12
N ASP A 310 -16.50 26.33 6.26
CA ASP A 310 -15.78 27.60 6.21
C ASP A 310 -16.73 28.71 5.74
N THR A 311 -17.78 29.00 6.53
CA THR A 311 -18.55 30.22 6.39
C THR A 311 -17.78 31.32 7.11
N GLY A 312 -16.78 31.86 6.41
CA GLY A 312 -16.40 33.24 6.63
C GLY A 312 -17.61 34.15 6.36
N PRO A 313 -17.71 35.33 6.99
CA PRO A 313 -18.86 36.23 6.88
C PRO A 313 -19.09 36.85 5.48
N GLU A 314 -18.40 36.39 4.43
CA GLU A 314 -18.68 36.76 3.04
C GLU A 314 -18.88 35.52 2.18
N CYS A 315 -20.16 35.18 1.97
CA CYS A 315 -20.60 34.24 0.96
C CYS A 315 -20.15 34.66 -0.45
N LYS A 316 -19.11 34.01 -0.98
CA LYS A 316 -19.00 33.67 -2.40
C LYS A 316 -18.63 32.19 -2.50
N PRO A 317 -19.34 31.38 -3.30
CA PRO A 317 -18.83 30.07 -3.65
C PRO A 317 -17.55 30.31 -4.46
N VAL A 318 -16.40 29.83 -3.96
CA VAL A 318 -15.16 29.83 -4.73
C VAL A 318 -15.44 28.99 -5.97
N SER A 319 -15.70 29.71 -7.06
CA SER A 319 -15.98 29.13 -8.35
C SER A 319 -14.64 28.65 -8.88
N ARG A 320 -14.50 27.32 -8.96
CA ARG A 320 -13.67 26.59 -9.92
C ARG A 320 -12.71 27.44 -10.75
N GLU A 321 -11.47 27.51 -10.29
CA GLU A 321 -10.33 27.47 -11.19
C GLU A 321 -9.46 26.29 -10.75
N LEU A 322 -9.16 25.42 -11.71
CA LEU A 322 -8.07 24.46 -11.60
C LEU A 322 -6.82 25.25 -11.21
N ALA A 323 -6.47 25.24 -9.92
CA ALA A 323 -5.15 25.62 -9.43
C ALA A 323 -4.17 24.59 -9.97
N THR A 324 -3.81 24.83 -11.22
CA THR A 324 -2.57 24.42 -11.84
C THR A 324 -1.46 24.75 -10.85
N PHE A 325 -0.86 23.68 -10.32
CA PHE A 325 0.56 23.55 -10.04
C PHE A 325 1.36 24.85 -10.25
N SER A 326 1.37 25.73 -9.26
CA SER A 326 2.32 26.83 -9.19
C SER A 326 3.11 26.68 -7.89
N ARG A 327 4.31 26.12 -8.07
CA ARG A 327 5.43 26.08 -7.15
C ARG A 327 5.55 27.36 -6.32
N THR A 328 5.54 27.20 -5.00
CA THR A 328 6.33 28.03 -4.08
C THR A 328 6.61 27.16 -2.84
N SER A 329 7.78 26.51 -2.82
CA SER A 329 8.94 26.94 -2.03
C SER A 329 8.81 26.59 -0.55
N TYR A 330 9.15 25.33 -0.23
CA TYR A 330 9.84 25.04 1.02
C TYR A 330 11.26 24.62 0.69
N VAL A 331 12.18 25.35 1.30
CA VAL A 331 13.63 25.21 1.24
C VAL A 331 14.02 23.95 2.01
N CYS A 332 14.79 23.05 1.40
CA CYS A 332 15.81 22.28 2.11
C CYS A 332 16.86 21.66 1.16
N TYR A 333 17.99 22.37 1.09
CA TYR A 333 19.38 21.94 0.86
C TYR A 333 19.67 20.71 -0.02
N SER A 334 20.06 20.99 -1.26
CA SER A 334 21.04 20.20 -2.01
C SER A 334 22.45 20.49 -1.46
N VAL A 335 23.16 19.47 -0.99
CA VAL A 335 24.62 19.53 -0.84
C VAL A 335 25.23 18.82 -2.04
N THR A 336 25.84 19.63 -2.89
CA THR A 336 26.66 19.24 -4.03
C THR A 336 27.89 18.46 -3.56
N TYR A 337 28.12 17.30 -4.16
CA TYR A 337 29.45 16.68 -4.21
C TYR A 337 29.97 16.77 -5.66
N GLU A 338 30.73 17.83 -5.95
CA GLU A 338 31.99 17.67 -6.69
C GLU A 338 32.96 16.95 -5.72
N VAL A 339 33.90 16.10 -6.12
CA VAL A 339 35.14 16.43 -6.83
C VAL A 339 35.87 15.09 -7.13
N MET A 340 36.53 15.03 -8.29
CA MET A 340 37.67 14.18 -8.71
C MET A 340 37.47 12.68 -8.97
#